data_AF-A0A2V9T7L6-F1
#
_entry.id   AF-A0A2V9T7L6-F1
#
_cell.length_a   1.000
_cell.length_b   1.000
_cell.length_c   1.000
_cell.angle_alpha   90.00
_cell.angle_beta   90.00
_cell.angle_gamma   90.00
#
_symmetry.space_group_name_H-M   'P 1'
#
loop_
_entity.id
_entity.type
_entity.pdbx_description
1 polymer ?
#
loop_
_entity_poly.entity_id
_entity_poly.type
_entity_poly.pdbx_seq_one_letter_code
_entity_poly.pdbx_strand_id
1 'polypeptide(L)'
;MSIEASDQEKRSREIADKLRTYLAALNTGGIAVTFGVAGSLANHNVHPRWTVWPVGVFVVGLVLLAVSHLLAKHKALKRRDNPHAHFTKWYWRNFTYDMLSLLAFCAAVGVGLWELSGICLDCPRM
;
A
#
# COMPACT_ATOMS: atom_id res chain seq x y z
N MET A 1 -3.33 -34.14 18.54
CA MET A 1 -3.00 -32.70 18.56
C MET A 1 -2.54 -32.31 17.16
N SER A 2 -3.19 -31.34 16.48
CA SER A 2 -2.62 -30.50 15.38
C SER A 2 -3.42 -30.31 14.07
N ILE A 3 -4.60 -30.92 13.83
CA ILE A 3 -5.35 -30.62 12.59
C ILE A 3 -5.80 -29.15 12.57
N GLU A 4 -6.36 -28.66 13.68
CA GLU A 4 -6.81 -27.28 13.84
C GLU A 4 -5.69 -26.23 13.72
N ALA A 5 -4.49 -26.55 14.24
CA ALA A 5 -3.34 -25.65 14.15
C ALA A 5 -2.85 -25.49 12.70
N SER A 6 -2.95 -26.54 11.89
CA SER A 6 -2.57 -26.50 10.47
C SER A 6 -3.56 -25.68 9.63
N ASP A 7 -4.86 -25.79 9.91
CA ASP A 7 -5.91 -25.04 9.21
C ASP A 7 -5.89 -23.55 9.55
N GLN A 8 -5.65 -23.21 10.82
CA GLN A 8 -5.53 -21.81 11.24
C GLN A 8 -4.30 -21.14 10.62
N GLU A 9 -3.18 -21.85 10.50
CA GLU A 9 -2.00 -21.32 9.81
C GLU A 9 -2.26 -21.12 8.31
N LYS A 10 -2.90 -22.08 7.63
CA LYS A 10 -3.24 -21.97 6.22
C LYS A 10 -4.17 -20.78 5.96
N ARG A 11 -5.22 -20.63 6.77
CA ARG A 11 -6.16 -19.50 6.72
C ARG A 11 -5.46 -18.16 6.96
N SER A 12 -4.50 -18.11 7.90
CA SER A 12 -3.74 -16.87 8.17
C SER A 12 -2.87 -16.43 6.99
N ARG A 13 -2.30 -17.38 6.23
CA ARG A 13 -1.52 -17.07 5.03
C ARG A 13 -2.42 -16.56 3.91
N GLU A 14 -3.57 -17.19 3.68
CA GLU A 14 -4.54 -16.73 2.68
C GLU A 14 -5.05 -15.32 2.97
N ILE A 15 -5.36 -15.01 4.23
CA ILE A 15 -5.79 -13.67 4.62
C ILE A 15 -4.68 -12.65 4.36
N ALA A 16 -3.43 -12.97 4.70
CA ALA A 16 -2.31 -12.06 4.50
C ALA A 16 -2.01 -11.82 3.01
N ASP A 17 -2.11 -12.84 2.16
CA ASP A 17 -1.89 -12.70 0.73
C ASP A 17 -3.03 -11.93 0.04
N LYS A 18 -4.28 -12.15 0.46
CA LYS A 18 -5.43 -11.34 0.02
C LYS A 18 -5.28 -9.88 0.45
N LEU A 19 -4.85 -9.62 1.69
CA LEU A 19 -4.61 -8.27 2.19
C LEU A 19 -3.52 -7.55 1.38
N ARG A 20 -2.41 -8.22 1.07
CA ARG A 20 -1.33 -7.64 0.24
C ARG A 20 -1.81 -7.33 -1.18
N THR A 21 -2.58 -8.23 -1.77
CA THR A 21 -3.15 -8.03 -3.11
C THR A 21 -4.09 -6.83 -3.12
N TYR A 22 -4.93 -6.72 -2.09
CA TYR A 22 -5.84 -5.60 -1.91
C TYR A 22 -5.11 -4.27 -1.71
N LEU A 23 -4.08 -4.24 -0.84
CA LEU A 23 -3.26 -3.04 -0.60
C LEU A 23 -2.48 -2.63 -1.85
N ALA A 24 -1.96 -3.59 -2.63
CA ALA A 24 -1.30 -3.30 -3.89
C ALA A 24 -2.29 -2.68 -4.90
N ALA A 25 -3.47 -3.30 -5.06
CA ALA A 25 -4.53 -2.80 -5.93
C ALA A 25 -5.05 -1.42 -5.50
N LEU A 26 -5.14 -1.15 -4.19
CA LEU A 26 -5.51 0.16 -3.67
C LEU A 26 -4.49 1.22 -4.03
N ASN A 27 -3.19 0.97 -3.79
CA ASN A 27 -2.16 1.95 -4.10
C ASN A 27 -2.05 2.20 -5.61
N THR A 28 -2.11 1.17 -6.46
CA THR A 28 -2.14 1.37 -7.93
C THR A 28 -3.41 2.05 -8.40
N GLY A 29 -4.57 1.72 -7.81
CA GLY A 29 -5.83 2.41 -8.06
C GLY A 29 -5.76 3.89 -7.70
N GLY A 30 -5.16 4.23 -6.55
CA GLY A 30 -4.94 5.60 -6.11
C GLY A 30 -4.06 6.40 -7.08
N ILE A 31 -2.99 5.78 -7.59
CA ILE A 31 -2.16 6.38 -8.65
C ILE A 31 -2.99 6.63 -9.92
N ALA A 32 -3.76 5.64 -10.37
CA ALA A 32 -4.61 5.76 -11.56
C ALA A 32 -5.65 6.89 -11.42
N VAL A 33 -6.30 7.00 -10.26
CA VAL A 33 -7.23 8.09 -9.96
C VAL A 33 -6.50 9.44 -9.97
N THR A 34 -5.31 9.53 -9.39
CA THR A 34 -4.52 10.77 -9.38
C THR A 34 -4.20 11.24 -10.80
N PHE A 35 -3.79 10.33 -11.68
CA PHE A 35 -3.56 10.65 -13.10
C PHE A 35 -4.85 10.98 -13.85
N GLY A 36 -5.97 10.30 -13.56
CA GLY A 36 -7.26 10.61 -14.16
C GLY A 36 -7.74 12.02 -13.79
N VAL A 37 -7.61 12.38 -12.51
CA VAL A 37 -7.94 13.73 -12.02
C VAL A 37 -7.00 14.78 -12.63
N ALA A 38 -5.70 14.51 -12.70
CA ALA A 38 -4.73 15.38 -13.37
C ALA A 38 -5.05 15.59 -14.86
N GLY A 39 -5.46 14.54 -15.57
CA GLY A 39 -5.91 14.63 -16.95
C GLY A 39 -7.15 15.49 -17.12
N SER A 40 -8.13 15.38 -16.21
CA SER A 40 -9.31 16.25 -16.18
C SER A 40 -8.93 17.72 -15.94
N LEU A 41 -8.04 17.96 -14.98
CA LEU A 41 -7.53 19.30 -14.64
C LEU A 41 -6.62 19.92 -15.72
N ALA A 42 -5.99 19.11 -16.57
CA ALA A 42 -5.22 19.61 -17.71
C ALA A 42 -6.11 20.37 -18.71
N ASN A 43 -7.38 19.97 -18.87
CA ASN A 43 -8.36 20.71 -19.69
C ASN A 43 -8.66 22.11 -19.13
N HIS A 44 -8.35 22.35 -17.85
CA HIS A 44 -8.50 23.63 -17.18
C HIS A 44 -7.17 24.41 -17.04
N ASN A 45 -6.12 24.02 -17.79
CA ASN A 45 -4.76 24.62 -17.71
C ASN A 45 -4.10 24.57 -16.33
N VAL A 46 -4.54 23.66 -15.45
CA VAL A 46 -3.89 23.47 -14.15
C VAL A 46 -2.63 22.63 -14.34
N HIS A 47 -1.48 23.14 -13.88
CA HIS A 47 -0.23 22.39 -13.95
C HIS A 47 -0.24 21.16 -13.04
N PRO A 48 0.24 20.00 -13.50
CA PRO A 48 0.15 18.73 -12.77
C PRO A 48 1.17 18.60 -11.62
N ARG A 49 1.85 19.67 -11.20
CA ARG A 49 2.88 19.64 -10.14
C ARG A 49 2.36 19.07 -8.82
N TRP A 50 1.08 19.30 -8.52
CA TRP A 50 0.40 18.80 -7.32
C TRP A 50 0.34 17.27 -7.26
N THR A 51 0.49 16.56 -8.39
CA THR A 51 0.42 15.09 -8.44
C THR A 51 1.68 14.39 -7.94
N VAL A 52 2.82 15.09 -7.92
CA VAL A 52 4.15 14.52 -7.63
C VAL A 52 4.20 13.96 -6.20
N TRP A 53 3.68 14.71 -5.23
CA TRP A 53 3.62 14.31 -3.83
C TRP A 53 2.71 13.10 -3.58
N PRO A 54 1.42 13.11 -3.93
CA PRO A 54 0.54 11.96 -3.71
C PRO A 54 1.02 10.71 -4.44
N VAL A 55 1.49 10.81 -5.69
CA VAL A 55 2.07 9.67 -6.42
C VAL A 55 3.33 9.15 -5.72
N GLY A 56 4.23 10.04 -5.27
CA GLY A 56 5.41 9.66 -4.51
C GLY A 56 5.09 8.85 -3.25
N VAL A 57 4.08 9.29 -2.48
CA VAL A 57 3.66 8.58 -1.27
C VAL A 57 2.99 7.23 -1.58
N PHE A 58 2.18 7.13 -2.65
CA PHE A 58 1.65 5.84 -3.11
C PHE A 58 2.76 4.86 -3.51
N VAL A 59 3.81 5.34 -4.19
CA VAL A 59 4.97 4.51 -4.56
C VAL A 59 5.72 4.02 -3.33
N VAL A 60 5.92 4.87 -2.32
CA VAL A 60 6.50 4.46 -1.03
C VAL A 60 5.64 3.37 -0.37
N GLY A 61 4.31 3.51 -0.40
CA GLY A 61 3.36 2.50 0.08
C GLY A 61 3.51 1.14 -0.63
N LEU A 62 3.73 1.15 -1.95
CA LEU A 62 4.02 -0.06 -2.75
C LEU A 62 5.38 -0.68 -2.44
N VAL A 63 6.42 0.13 -2.23
CA VAL A 63 7.74 -0.37 -1.84
C VAL A 63 7.68 -1.07 -0.48
N LEU A 64 6.96 -0.50 0.49
CA LEU A 64 6.77 -1.12 1.80
C LEU A 64 6.02 -2.47 1.70
N LEU A 65 5.00 -2.55 0.84
CA LEU A 65 4.32 -3.82 0.51
C LEU A 65 5.27 -4.84 -0.11
N ALA A 66 6.10 -4.43 -1.06
CA ALA A 66 7.06 -5.32 -1.71
C ALA A 66 8.06 -5.88 -0.69
N VAL A 67 8.55 -5.05 0.23
CA VAL A 67 9.43 -5.48 1.34
C VAL A 67 8.71 -6.47 2.26
N SER A 68 7.46 -6.20 2.64
CA SER A 68 6.63 -7.14 3.42
C SER A 68 6.48 -8.50 2.72
N HIS A 69 6.30 -8.48 1.39
CA HIS A 69 6.14 -9.69 0.58
C HIS A 69 7.45 -10.51 0.50
N LEU A 70 8.59 -9.85 0.34
CA LEU A 70 9.90 -10.51 0.33
C LEU A 70 10.21 -11.15 1.70
N LEU A 71 9.90 -10.44 2.79
CA LEU A 71 10.04 -10.97 4.16
C LEU A 71 9.11 -12.17 4.39
N ALA A 72 7.89 -12.15 3.87
CA ALA A 72 6.95 -13.27 3.93
C ALA A 72 7.49 -14.52 3.20
N LYS A 73 8.00 -14.33 1.98
CA LYS A 73 8.61 -15.42 1.18
C LYS A 73 9.85 -15.99 1.86
N HIS A 74 10.71 -15.12 2.38
CA HIS A 74 11.91 -15.54 3.12
C HIS A 74 11.56 -16.35 4.38
N LYS A 75 10.49 -16.00 5.09
CA LYS A 75 9.97 -16.78 6.22
C LYS A 75 9.44 -18.15 5.77
N ALA A 76 8.71 -18.21 4.65
CA ALA A 76 8.19 -19.47 4.13
C ALA A 76 9.32 -20.45 3.77
N LEU A 77 10.40 -19.95 3.15
CA LEU A 77 11.62 -20.71 2.89
C LEU A 77 12.28 -21.17 4.20
N LYS A 78 12.48 -20.27 5.17
CA LYS A 78 13.13 -20.62 6.44
C LYS A 78 12.32 -21.60 7.31
N ARG A 79 10.99 -21.63 7.19
CA ARG A 79 10.12 -22.64 7.83
C ARG A 79 10.24 -24.01 7.17
N ARG A 80 10.47 -24.07 5.86
CA ARG A 80 10.74 -25.32 5.15
C ARG A 80 12.04 -25.96 5.66
N ASP A 81 13.04 -25.12 5.93
CA ASP A 81 14.34 -25.59 6.42
C ASP A 81 14.36 -25.90 7.92
N ASN A 82 13.49 -25.27 8.72
CA ASN A 82 13.39 -25.49 10.17
C ASN A 82 11.94 -25.37 10.68
N PRO A 83 11.17 -26.48 10.73
CA PRO A 83 9.75 -26.45 11.08
C PRO A 83 9.47 -26.18 12.58
N HIS A 84 10.44 -26.40 13.47
CA HIS A 84 10.27 -26.28 14.92
C HIS A 84 10.65 -24.92 15.53
N ALA A 85 11.13 -23.96 14.72
CA ALA A 85 11.52 -22.65 15.25
C ALA A 85 10.30 -21.75 15.54
N HIS A 86 10.26 -21.09 16.71
CA HIS A 86 9.24 -20.10 17.04
C HIS A 86 9.46 -18.80 16.26
N PHE A 87 8.56 -18.47 15.32
CA PHE A 87 8.68 -17.31 14.42
C PHE A 87 7.85 -16.07 14.83
N THR A 88 7.53 -15.91 16.11
CA THR A 88 6.63 -14.85 16.62
C THR A 88 7.09 -13.42 16.29
N LYS A 89 8.41 -13.15 16.39
CA LYS A 89 9.01 -11.84 16.02
C LYS A 89 8.81 -11.48 14.54
N TRP A 90 8.85 -12.46 13.65
CA TRP A 90 8.68 -12.23 12.20
C TRP A 90 7.25 -11.93 11.81
N TYR A 91 6.27 -12.44 12.56
CA TYR A 91 4.86 -12.14 12.34
C TYR A 91 4.55 -10.68 12.63
N TRP A 92 4.98 -10.18 13.80
CA TRP A 92 4.84 -8.78 14.18
C TRP A 92 5.49 -7.85 13.17
N ARG A 93 6.71 -8.17 12.71
CA ARG A 93 7.41 -7.34 11.74
C ARG A 93 6.68 -7.23 10.40
N ASN A 94 6.15 -8.32 9.85
CA ASN A 94 5.34 -8.26 8.62
C ASN A 94 4.05 -7.46 8.81
N PHE A 95 3.35 -7.66 9.93
CA PHE A 95 2.14 -6.91 10.24
C PHE A 95 2.41 -5.41 10.36
N THR A 96 3.54 -5.02 10.96
CA THR A 96 3.96 -3.61 11.02
C THR A 96 4.17 -3.02 9.62
N TYR A 97 4.80 -3.74 8.69
CA TYR A 97 4.98 -3.25 7.32
C TYR A 97 3.65 -3.15 6.55
N ASP A 98 2.75 -4.12 6.73
CA ASP A 98 1.41 -4.09 6.11
C ASP A 98 0.59 -2.89 6.66
N MET A 99 0.69 -2.58 7.97
CA MET A 99 0.09 -1.37 8.57
C MET A 99 0.76 -0.07 8.14
N LEU A 100 2.09 -0.05 8.00
CA LEU A 100 2.82 1.13 7.52
C LEU A 100 2.40 1.48 6.07
N SER A 101 2.19 0.46 5.23
CA SER A 101 1.69 0.65 3.88
C SER A 101 0.26 1.22 3.86
N LEU A 102 -0.62 0.73 4.74
CA LEU A 102 -1.96 1.29 4.89
C LEU A 102 -1.93 2.76 5.35
N LEU A 103 -1.09 3.09 6.33
CA LEU A 103 -0.91 4.47 6.78
C LEU A 103 -0.35 5.36 5.67
N ALA A 104 0.61 4.87 4.89
CA ALA A 104 1.15 5.58 3.73
C ALA A 104 0.06 5.85 2.69
N PHE A 105 -0.82 4.88 2.43
CA PHE A 105 -1.97 5.08 1.55
C PHE A 105 -2.92 6.17 2.07
N CYS A 106 -3.30 6.13 3.34
CA CYS A 106 -4.17 7.16 3.94
C CYS A 106 -3.52 8.55 3.88
N ALA A 107 -2.21 8.63 4.14
CA ALA A 107 -1.45 9.89 4.02
C ALA A 107 -1.42 10.41 2.57
N ALA A 108 -1.20 9.53 1.59
CA ALA A 108 -1.21 9.90 0.17
C ALA A 108 -2.57 10.48 -0.26
N VAL A 109 -3.67 9.85 0.17
CA VAL A 109 -5.03 10.34 -0.09
C VAL A 109 -5.25 11.68 0.59
N GLY A 110 -4.87 11.83 1.87
CA GLY A 110 -5.01 13.08 2.60
C GLY A 110 -4.24 14.23 1.96
N VAL A 111 -2.99 14.01 1.55
CA VAL A 111 -2.16 15.00 0.84
C VAL A 111 -2.77 15.34 -0.53
N GLY A 112 -3.24 14.33 -1.27
CA GLY A 112 -3.89 14.56 -2.57
C GLY A 112 -5.16 15.41 -2.45
N LEU A 113 -6.02 15.13 -1.45
CA LEU A 113 -7.22 15.93 -1.19
C LEU A 113 -6.89 17.35 -0.72
N TRP A 114 -5.87 17.51 0.13
CA TRP A 114 -5.41 18.81 0.59
C TRP A 114 -4.92 19.67 -0.59
N GLU A 115 -4.04 19.12 -1.43
CA GLU A 115 -3.54 19.80 -2.63
C GLU A 115 -4.68 20.16 -3.58
N LEU A 116 -5.63 19.24 -3.83
CA LEU A 116 -6.82 19.51 -4.65
C LEU A 116 -7.71 20.60 -4.07
N SER A 117 -7.89 20.65 -2.75
CA SER A 117 -8.70 21.69 -2.09
C SER A 117 -8.07 23.09 -2.17
N GLY A 118 -6.76 23.17 -2.38
CA GLY A 118 -6.04 24.42 -2.61
C GLY A 118 -6.05 24.91 -4.06
N ILE A 119 -6.48 24.09 -5.02
CA ILE A 119 -6.54 24.47 -6.43
C ILE A 119 -7.81 25.29 -6.66
N CYS A 120 -7.65 26.61 -6.82
CA CYS A 120 -8.74 27.51 -7.19
C CYS A 120 -8.99 27.42 -8.71
N LEU A 121 -10.15 26.88 -9.10
CA LEU A 121 -10.56 26.72 -10.51
C LEU A 121 -11.05 28.04 -11.15
N ASP A 122 -11.38 29.04 -10.32
CA ASP A 122 -11.95 30.34 -10.73
C ASP A 122 -10.95 31.49 -10.55
N CYS A 123 -9.70 31.34 -11.02
CA CYS A 123 -8.81 32.50 -11.13
C CYS A 123 -9.06 33.18 -12.49
N PRO A 124 -9.59 34.42 -12.55
CA PRO A 124 -9.66 35.17 -13.79
C PRO A 124 -8.24 35.43 -14.29
N ARG A 125 -7.97 35.11 -15.56
CA ARG A 125 -6.72 35.49 -16.25
C ARG A 125 -6.49 37.00 -16.06
N MET A 126 -5.41 37.37 -15.40
CA MET A 126 -4.73 38.66 -15.65
C MET A 126 -3.68 38.45 -16.72
#